data_AF-A0A1G7TZR7-F1
#
_entry.id   AF-A0A1G7TZR7-F1
#
_cell.length_a   1.000
_cell.length_b   1.000
_cell.length_c   1.000
_cell.angle_alpha   90.00
_cell.angle_beta   90.00
_cell.angle_gamma   90.00
#
_symmetry.space_group_name_H-M   'P 1'
#
loop_
_entity.id
_entity.type
_entity.pdbx_description
1 polymer ?
#
loop_
_entity_poly.entity_id
_entity_poly.type
_entity_poly.pdbx_seq_one_letter_code
_entity_poly.pdbx_strand_id
1 'polypeptide(L)'
;MRFPRSLAGWTIAVFGFLAFALGVLGLVSPDSLLVILGFETVPTGERAPGDYTLVYMAASSMAAVNMGAYYMLASAVEFRPFYVWTVPFRLVTFTVFTILVVIGNAPDRFLGVAIWEGVGAVVTGAALWWESRRARATSVTSST
;
A
#
# COMPACT_ATOMS: atom_id res chain seq x y z
N MET A 1 14.98 -6.39 14.36
CA MET A 1 13.56 -6.67 14.00
C MET A 1 13.46 -8.16 13.67
N ARG A 2 12.41 -8.86 14.12
CA ARG A 2 12.19 -10.27 13.73
C ARG A 2 11.59 -10.30 12.31
N PHE A 3 12.13 -11.15 11.45
CA PHE A 3 11.63 -11.31 10.08
C PHE A 3 10.30 -12.09 10.04
N PRO A 4 9.44 -11.84 9.03
CA PRO A 4 8.21 -12.58 8.84
C PRO A 4 8.48 -14.08 8.63
N ARG A 5 7.58 -14.90 9.13
CA ARG A 5 7.65 -16.37 9.06
C ARG A 5 6.63 -16.94 8.09
N SER A 6 5.58 -16.19 7.78
CA SER A 6 4.53 -16.57 6.84
C SER A 6 4.71 -15.90 5.47
N LEU A 7 4.17 -16.51 4.41
CA LEU A 7 4.18 -15.91 3.07
C LEU A 7 3.37 -14.62 3.07
N ALA A 8 2.21 -14.63 3.73
CA ALA A 8 1.40 -13.42 3.91
C ALA A 8 2.14 -12.34 4.71
N GLY A 9 2.92 -12.72 5.73
CA GLY A 9 3.77 -11.79 6.48
C GLY A 9 4.82 -11.11 5.58
N TRP A 10 5.44 -11.85 4.65
CA TRP A 10 6.39 -11.29 3.70
C TRP A 10 5.75 -10.32 2.71
N THR A 11 4.54 -10.61 2.21
CA THR A 11 3.84 -9.65 1.32
C THR A 11 3.60 -8.34 2.07
N ILE A 12 3.07 -8.41 3.29
CA ILE A 12 2.79 -7.24 4.13
C ILE A 12 4.06 -6.46 4.48
N ALA A 13 5.18 -7.15 4.77
CA ALA A 13 6.45 -6.50 5.05
C ALA A 13 6.97 -5.69 3.85
N VAL A 14 6.94 -6.28 2.64
CA VAL A 14 7.38 -5.60 1.41
C VAL A 14 6.49 -4.40 1.10
N PHE A 15 5.16 -4.56 1.16
CA PHE A 15 4.23 -3.46 0.96
C PHE A 15 4.43 -2.35 2.01
N GLY A 16 4.63 -2.74 3.28
CA GLY A 16 4.88 -1.80 4.37
C GLY A 16 6.16 -1.00 4.15
N PHE A 17 7.25 -1.66 3.75
CA PHE A 17 8.51 -1.00 3.45
C PHE A 17 8.38 -0.03 2.26
N LEU A 18 7.72 -0.44 1.18
CA LEU A 18 7.52 0.42 0.01
C LEU A 18 6.64 1.64 0.34
N ALA A 19 5.54 1.44 1.08
CA ALA A 19 4.70 2.54 1.54
C ALA A 19 5.46 3.51 2.44
N PHE A 20 6.29 2.99 3.34
CA PHE A 20 7.16 3.80 4.19
C PHE A 20 8.17 4.61 3.36
N ALA A 21 8.89 3.95 2.45
CA ALA A 21 9.91 4.59 1.63
C ALA A 21 9.32 5.67 0.71
N LEU A 22 8.18 5.39 0.06
CA LEU A 22 7.48 6.38 -0.77
C LEU A 22 6.88 7.52 0.07
N GLY A 23 6.40 7.22 1.28
CA GLY A 23 5.97 8.25 2.22
C GLY A 23 7.13 9.17 2.63
N VAL A 24 8.31 8.62 2.95
CA VAL A 24 9.50 9.43 3.23
C VAL A 24 9.91 10.24 2.00
N LEU A 25 9.87 9.65 0.80
CA LEU A 25 10.15 10.37 -0.44
C LEU A 25 9.20 11.56 -0.63
N GLY A 26 7.90 11.38 -0.38
CA GLY A 26 6.93 12.47 -0.49
C GLY A 26 7.10 13.59 0.53
N LEU A 27 7.68 13.30 1.70
CA LEU A 27 8.02 14.32 2.71
C LEU A 27 9.30 15.08 2.36
N VAL A 28 10.30 14.38 1.81
CA VAL A 28 11.61 14.97 1.50
C VAL A 28 11.61 15.65 0.12
N SER A 29 10.91 15.07 -0.85
CA SER A 29 10.87 15.51 -2.25
C SER A 29 9.47 15.28 -2.85
N PRO A 30 8.47 16.10 -2.48
CA PRO A 30 7.09 15.95 -2.95
C PRO A 30 6.98 16.05 -4.48
N ASP A 31 7.76 16.92 -5.12
CA ASP A 31 7.74 17.07 -6.58
C ASP A 31 8.22 15.80 -7.30
N SER A 32 9.25 15.13 -6.79
CA SER A 32 9.71 13.85 -7.35
C SER A 32 8.61 12.80 -7.27
N LEU A 33 7.88 12.73 -6.15
CA LEU A 33 6.78 11.79 -5.99
C LEU A 33 5.61 12.14 -6.93
N LEU A 34 5.27 13.42 -7.09
CA LEU A 34 4.26 13.87 -8.04
C LEU A 34 4.62 13.45 -9.48
N VAL A 35 5.86 13.64 -9.92
CA VAL A 35 6.33 13.23 -11.25
C VAL A 35 6.25 11.72 -11.44
N ILE A 36 6.64 10.93 -10.43
CA ILE A 36 6.53 9.46 -10.47
C ILE A 36 5.08 9.02 -10.68
N LEU A 37 4.15 9.68 -10.00
CA LEU A 37 2.71 9.44 -10.11
C LEU A 37 2.11 9.99 -11.43
N GLY A 38 2.88 10.75 -12.20
CA GLY A 38 2.48 11.33 -13.47
C GLY A 38 1.74 12.66 -13.37
N PHE A 39 1.82 13.34 -12.21
CA PHE A 39 1.29 14.69 -12.04
C PHE A 39 2.27 15.75 -12.54
N GLU A 40 1.73 16.86 -13.02
CA GLU A 40 2.50 18.07 -13.28
C GLU A 40 2.91 18.74 -11.97
N THR A 41 4.12 19.27 -11.92
CA THR A 41 4.67 19.95 -10.75
C THR A 41 4.76 21.44 -10.99
N VAL A 42 4.29 22.22 -10.02
CA VAL A 42 4.45 23.68 -10.01
C VAL A 42 5.58 24.04 -9.04
N PRO A 43 6.61 24.78 -9.47
CA PRO A 43 7.68 25.24 -8.58
C PRO A 43 7.12 26.02 -7.38
N THR A 44 7.70 25.85 -6.20
CA THR A 44 7.19 26.46 -4.96
C THR A 44 7.03 27.97 -5.03
N GLY A 45 7.89 28.68 -5.78
CA GLY A 45 7.81 30.13 -5.97
C GLY A 45 6.72 30.61 -6.93
N GLU A 46 6.10 29.70 -7.68
CA GLU A 46 5.10 30.00 -8.72
C GLU A 46 3.69 29.55 -8.32
N ARG A 47 3.53 28.94 -7.13
CA ARG A 47 2.23 28.48 -6.64
C ARG A 47 1.34 29.65 -6.25
N ALA A 48 0.11 29.62 -6.74
CA ALA A 48 -0.89 30.65 -6.43
C ALA A 48 -1.29 30.61 -4.95
N PRO A 49 -1.71 31.75 -4.37
CA PRO A 49 -2.31 31.76 -3.03
C PRO A 49 -3.50 30.80 -2.95
N GLY A 50 -3.50 29.92 -1.94
CA GLY A 50 -4.52 28.89 -1.77
C GLY A 50 -4.21 27.54 -2.43
N ASP A 51 -3.07 27.42 -3.13
CA ASP A 51 -2.55 26.10 -3.53
C ASP A 51 -1.99 25.36 -2.31
N TYR A 52 -2.80 24.42 -1.78
CA TYR A 52 -2.42 23.57 -0.66
C TYR A 52 -1.91 22.19 -1.09
N THR A 53 -1.55 22.00 -2.36
CA THR A 53 -1.08 20.71 -2.88
C THR A 53 0.08 20.15 -2.07
N LEU A 54 1.07 20.98 -1.72
CA LEU A 54 2.23 20.54 -0.92
C LEU A 54 1.85 20.14 0.51
N VAL A 55 0.87 20.81 1.11
CA VAL A 55 0.36 20.47 2.45
C VAL A 55 -0.38 19.14 2.41
N TYR A 56 -1.25 18.94 1.41
CA TYR A 56 -1.92 17.65 1.19
C TYR A 56 -0.92 16.54 0.88
N MET A 57 0.09 16.80 0.06
CA MET A 57 1.18 15.85 -0.21
C MET A 57 1.91 15.47 1.06
N ALA A 58 2.27 16.42 1.93
CA ALA A 58 2.91 16.12 3.20
C ALA A 58 2.00 15.29 4.12
N ALA A 59 0.72 15.63 4.22
CA ALA A 59 -0.26 14.89 5.02
C ALA A 59 -0.45 13.45 4.52
N SER A 60 -0.66 13.27 3.21
CA SER A 60 -0.77 11.96 2.56
C SER A 60 0.51 11.14 2.70
N SER A 61 1.67 11.79 2.60
CA SER A 61 2.97 11.14 2.74
C SER A 61 3.22 10.67 4.17
N MET A 62 2.90 11.47 5.19
CA MET A 62 2.95 11.04 6.58
C MET A 62 1.99 9.88 6.87
N ALA A 63 0.79 9.90 6.28
CA ALA A 63 -0.14 8.77 6.40
C ALA A 63 0.47 7.47 5.82
N ALA A 64 1.16 7.57 4.67
CA ALA A 64 1.87 6.44 4.07
C ALA A 64 3.04 5.94 4.94
N VAL A 65 3.82 6.84 5.54
CA VAL A 65 4.87 6.51 6.53
C VAL A 65 4.29 5.72 7.70
N ASN A 66 3.21 6.22 8.31
CA ASN A 66 2.57 5.58 9.45
C ASN A 66 2.02 4.19 9.08
N MET A 67 1.30 4.08 7.96
CA MET A 67 0.79 2.79 7.48
C MET A 67 1.91 1.81 7.16
N GLY A 68 3.00 2.27 6.54
CA GLY A 68 4.17 1.44 6.28
C GLY A 68 4.79 0.89 7.56
N ALA A 69 4.93 1.73 8.59
CA ALA A 69 5.39 1.31 9.90
C ALA A 69 4.43 0.29 10.57
N TYR A 70 3.11 0.52 10.50
CA TYR A 70 2.12 -0.42 11.02
C TYR A 70 2.17 -1.77 10.30
N TYR A 71 2.35 -1.78 8.98
CA TYR A 71 2.48 -3.01 8.19
C TYR A 71 3.74 -3.78 8.59
N MET A 72 4.88 -3.09 8.71
CA MET A 72 6.13 -3.72 9.14
C MET A 72 6.01 -4.28 10.57
N LEU A 73 5.40 -3.54 11.50
CA LEU A 73 5.15 -4.04 12.86
C LEU A 73 4.22 -5.25 12.84
N ALA A 74 3.10 -5.17 12.13
CA ALA A 74 2.14 -6.27 12.00
C ALA A 74 2.79 -7.51 11.37
N SER A 75 3.71 -7.32 10.41
CA SER A 75 4.52 -8.39 9.82
C SER A 75 5.46 -9.04 10.84
N ALA A 76 6.12 -8.24 11.69
CA ALA A 76 7.08 -8.72 12.67
C ALA A 76 6.44 -9.52 13.82
N VAL A 77 5.18 -9.21 14.16
CA VAL A 77 4.42 -9.91 15.21
C VAL A 77 3.42 -10.93 14.67
N GLU A 78 3.38 -11.17 13.35
CA GLU A 78 2.46 -12.11 12.70
C GLU A 78 0.97 -11.84 13.01
N PHE A 79 0.57 -10.56 13.02
CA PHE A 79 -0.82 -10.17 13.32
C PHE A 79 -1.78 -10.47 12.16
N ARG A 80 -2.13 -11.74 11.98
CA ARG A 80 -2.95 -12.25 10.87
C ARG A 80 -4.30 -11.54 10.65
N PRO A 81 -5.09 -11.16 11.68
CA PRO A 81 -6.34 -10.42 11.47
C PRO A 81 -6.13 -9.14 10.66
N PHE A 82 -5.01 -8.44 10.86
CA PHE A 82 -4.66 -7.27 10.08
C PHE A 82 -4.45 -7.60 8.60
N TYR A 83 -3.75 -8.71 8.29
CA TYR A 83 -3.48 -9.12 6.91
C TYR A 83 -4.77 -9.38 6.14
N VAL A 84 -5.73 -10.07 6.78
CA VAL A 84 -7.04 -10.34 6.19
C VAL A 84 -7.75 -9.04 5.82
N TRP A 85 -7.71 -8.03 6.70
CA TRP A 85 -8.32 -6.73 6.43
C TRP A 85 -7.60 -5.93 5.35
N THR A 86 -6.28 -6.11 5.15
CA THR A 86 -5.58 -5.39 4.08
C THR A 86 -6.12 -5.73 2.68
N VAL A 87 -6.61 -6.97 2.46
CA VAL A 87 -7.11 -7.41 1.15
C VAL A 87 -8.33 -6.59 0.68
N PRO A 88 -9.46 -6.52 1.41
CA PRO A 88 -10.60 -5.72 0.97
C PRO A 88 -10.27 -4.23 0.88
N PHE A 89 -9.47 -3.66 1.79
CA PHE A 89 -9.09 -2.25 1.69
C PHE A 89 -8.26 -1.95 0.44
N ARG A 90 -7.31 -2.83 0.08
CA ARG A 90 -6.54 -2.70 -1.16
C ARG A 90 -7.42 -2.80 -2.40
N LEU A 91 -8.44 -3.67 -2.40
CA LEU A 91 -9.42 -3.74 -3.49
C LEU A 91 -10.28 -2.48 -3.60
N VAL A 92 -10.66 -1.88 -2.46
CA VAL A 92 -11.35 -0.58 -2.44
C VAL A 92 -10.44 0.50 -3.03
N THR A 93 -9.17 0.57 -2.63
CA THR A 93 -8.20 1.52 -3.19
C THR A 93 -8.02 1.33 -4.70
N PHE A 94 -7.83 0.09 -5.16
CA PHE A 94 -7.79 -0.25 -6.58
C PHE A 94 -9.01 0.27 -7.33
N THR A 95 -10.19 0.04 -6.79
CA THR A 95 -11.46 0.44 -7.41
C THR A 95 -11.56 1.96 -7.50
N VAL A 96 -11.33 2.67 -6.39
CA VAL A 96 -11.40 4.14 -6.33
C VAL A 96 -10.39 4.78 -7.27
N PHE A 97 -9.13 4.32 -7.26
CA PHE A 97 -8.09 4.88 -8.12
C PHE A 97 -8.34 4.61 -9.60
N THR A 98 -8.85 3.42 -9.93
CA THR A 98 -9.26 3.11 -11.31
C THR A 98 -10.40 4.04 -11.76
N ILE A 99 -11.41 4.26 -10.91
CA ILE A 99 -12.51 5.19 -11.20
C ILE A 99 -11.97 6.59 -11.44
N LEU A 100 -11.07 7.10 -10.58
CA LEU A 100 -10.50 8.44 -10.72
C LEU A 100 -9.81 8.65 -12.07
N VAL A 101 -9.08 7.64 -12.56
CA VAL A 101 -8.45 7.69 -13.89
C VAL A 101 -9.52 7.64 -14.99
N VAL A 102 -10.47 6.70 -14.91
CA VAL A 102 -11.51 6.50 -15.93
C VAL A 102 -12.40 7.74 -16.12
N ILE A 103 -12.69 8.48 -15.03
CA ILE A 103 -13.49 9.71 -15.11
C ILE A 103 -12.66 10.98 -15.42
N GLY A 104 -11.35 10.85 -15.64
CA GLY A 104 -10.45 11.95 -16.01
C GLY A 104 -10.00 12.84 -14.85
N ASN A 105 -10.19 12.41 -13.59
CA ASN A 105 -9.76 13.17 -12.40
C ASN A 105 -8.32 12.86 -11.97
N ALA A 106 -7.66 11.89 -12.59
CA ALA A 106 -6.26 11.52 -12.34
C ALA A 106 -5.56 11.17 -13.67
N PRO A 107 -4.24 11.37 -13.77
CA PRO A 107 -3.49 11.04 -14.99
C PRO A 107 -3.45 9.53 -15.24
N ASP A 108 -3.35 9.10 -16.49
CA ASP A 108 -3.31 7.68 -16.87
C ASP A 108 -2.20 6.89 -16.17
N ARG A 109 -1.05 7.53 -15.91
CA ARG A 109 0.06 6.93 -15.16
C ARG A 109 -0.33 6.54 -13.74
N PHE A 110 -1.31 7.21 -13.14
CA PHE A 110 -1.83 6.89 -11.81
C PHE A 110 -2.54 5.52 -11.77
N LEU A 111 -2.97 5.00 -12.91
CA LEU A 111 -3.52 3.64 -13.01
C LEU A 111 -2.48 2.58 -12.58
N GLY A 112 -1.19 2.87 -12.73
CA GLY A 112 -0.12 2.01 -12.22
C GLY A 112 -0.23 1.77 -10.72
N VAL A 113 -0.62 2.79 -9.94
CA VAL A 113 -0.85 2.67 -8.50
C VAL A 113 -2.08 1.82 -8.21
N ALA A 114 -3.16 2.00 -8.98
CA ALA A 114 -4.35 1.17 -8.83
C ALA A 114 -3.99 -0.31 -9.05
N ILE A 115 -3.35 -0.63 -10.18
CA ILE A 115 -2.93 -1.99 -10.51
C ILE A 115 -2.03 -2.57 -9.42
N TRP A 116 -1.09 -1.78 -8.90
CA TRP A 116 -0.23 -2.18 -7.79
C TRP A 116 -1.02 -2.61 -6.55
N GLU A 117 -2.05 -1.83 -6.18
CA GLU A 117 -2.93 -2.15 -5.07
C GLU A 117 -3.73 -3.44 -5.30
N GLY A 118 -4.27 -3.61 -6.52
CA GLY A 118 -5.00 -4.81 -6.92
C GLY A 118 -4.13 -6.07 -6.92
N VAL A 119 -2.94 -6.01 -7.51
CA VAL A 119 -1.95 -7.11 -7.50
C VAL A 119 -1.57 -7.45 -6.05
N GLY A 120 -1.33 -6.45 -5.21
CA GLY A 120 -1.02 -6.67 -3.80
C GLY A 120 -2.12 -7.35 -3.01
N ALA A 121 -3.39 -7.00 -3.29
CA ALA A 121 -4.54 -7.65 -2.70
C ALA A 121 -4.63 -9.13 -3.12
N VAL A 122 -4.44 -9.42 -4.42
CA VAL A 122 -4.48 -10.78 -4.96
C VAL A 122 -3.36 -11.63 -4.37
N VAL A 123 -2.12 -11.13 -4.37
CA VAL A 123 -0.96 -11.86 -3.86
C VAL A 123 -1.11 -12.16 -2.36
N THR A 124 -1.52 -11.16 -1.56
CA THR A 124 -1.72 -11.34 -0.11
C THR A 124 -2.89 -12.28 0.18
N GLY A 125 -4.01 -12.14 -0.54
CA GLY A 125 -5.17 -13.01 -0.39
C GLY A 125 -4.86 -14.47 -0.77
N ALA A 126 -4.11 -14.69 -1.86
CA ALA A 126 -3.67 -16.01 -2.27
C ALA A 126 -2.74 -16.67 -1.23
N ALA A 127 -1.81 -15.89 -0.66
CA ALA A 127 -0.93 -16.37 0.41
C ALA A 127 -1.73 -16.80 1.66
N LEU A 128 -2.66 -15.97 2.13
CA LEU A 128 -3.53 -16.27 3.27
C LEU A 128 -4.39 -17.52 3.04
N TRP A 129 -4.94 -17.66 1.83
CA TRP A 129 -5.75 -18.81 1.45
C TRP A 129 -4.93 -20.10 1.42
N TRP A 130 -3.73 -20.06 0.85
CA TRP A 130 -2.84 -21.23 0.80
C TRP A 130 -2.42 -21.68 2.20
N GLU A 131 -2.05 -20.74 3.07
CA GLU A 131 -1.68 -21.03 4.45
C GLU A 131 -2.84 -21.65 5.24
N SER A 132 -4.06 -21.13 5.07
CA SER A 132 -5.26 -21.65 5.72
C SER A 132 -5.61 -23.06 5.23
N ARG A 133 -5.38 -23.37 3.95
CA ARG A 133 -5.52 -24.74 3.41
C ARG A 133 -4.49 -25.70 4.00
N ARG A 134 -3.23 -25.30 4.10
CA ARG A 134 -2.17 -26.11 4.73
C ARG A 134 -2.44 -26.39 6.20
N ALA A 135 -2.82 -25.37 6.98
CA ALA A 135 -3.14 -25.54 8.40
C ALA A 135 -4.27 -26.57 8.63
N ARG A 136 -5.32 -26.54 7.80
CA ARG A 136 -6.42 -27.52 7.86
C ARG A 136 -5.98 -28.94 7.48
N ALA A 137 -5.11 -29.10 6.48
CA ALA A 137 -4.61 -30.42 6.09
C ALA A 137 -3.78 -31.07 7.21
N THR A 138 -2.95 -30.28 7.89
CA THR A 138 -2.15 -30.76 9.02
C THR A 138 -3.02 -31.16 10.21
N SER A 139 -4.08 -30.40 10.52
CA SER A 139 -4.98 -30.74 11.64
C SER A 139 -5.74 -32.05 11.43
N VAL A 140 -6.14 -32.35 10.19
CA VAL A 140 -6.83 -33.62 9.84
C VAL A 140 -5.91 -34.83 10.05
N THR A 141 -4.64 -34.71 9.67
CA THR A 141 -3.65 -35.79 9.78
C THR A 141 -3.28 -36.10 11.25
N SER A 142 -3.32 -35.10 12.13
CA SER A 142 -3.06 -35.30 13.58
C SER A 142 -4.23 -35.91 14.36
N SER A 143 -5.43 -35.96 13.78
CA SER A 143 -6.64 -36.50 14.41
C SER A 143 -7.00 -37.93 13.97
N THR A 144 -6.22 -38.50 13.05
CA THR A 144 -6.31 -39.89 12.57
C THR A 144 -5.14 -40.70 13.07
#